data_AF-A0A6A7RVN0-F1
#
_entry.id   AF-A0A6A7RVN0-F1
#
_cell.length_a   1.000
_cell.length_b   1.000
_cell.length_c   1.000
_cell.angle_alpha   90.00
_cell.angle_beta   90.00
_cell.angle_gamma   90.00
#
_symmetry.space_group_name_H-M   'P 1'
#
loop_
_entity.id
_entity.type
_entity.pdbx_description
1 polymer ?
#
loop_
_entity_poly.entity_id
_entity_poly.type
_entity_poly.pdbx_seq_one_letter_code
_entity_poly.pdbx_strand_id
1 'polypeptide(L)' 'MSQRPFKVLGIQQIAIGAPDKMKLRKLWIDMLGLEITG' A
#
# COMPACT_ATOMS: atom_id res chain seq x y z
N MET A 1 -3.33 28.65 10.39
CA MET A 1 -2.97 27.24 10.13
C MET A 1 -1.50 27.06 10.47
N SER A 2 -1.13 26.18 11.39
CA SER A 2 0.27 25.93 11.71
C SER A 2 0.98 25.32 10.50
N GLN A 3 2.08 25.93 10.08
CA GLN A 3 2.92 25.43 8.99
C GLN A 3 3.55 24.11 9.47
N ARG A 4 3.35 23.01 8.74
CA ARG A 4 3.89 21.69 9.13
C ARG A 4 5.42 21.82 9.25
N PRO A 5 6.04 21.48 10.40
CA PRO A 5 7.47 21.72 10.64
C PRO A 5 8.38 20.71 9.90
N PHE A 6 7.84 20.00 8.90
CA PHE A 6 8.55 18.99 8.11
C PHE A 6 7.93 18.87 6.72
N LYS A 7 8.73 18.31 5.80
CA LYS A 7 8.31 17.98 4.43
C LYS A 7 8.28 16.46 4.25
N VAL A 8 7.17 15.94 3.74
CA VAL A 8 7.06 14.53 3.33
C VAL A 8 7.73 14.38 1.97
N LEU A 9 8.73 13.51 1.86
CA LEU A 9 9.45 13.25 0.62
C LEU A 9 8.80 12.16 -0.24
N GLY A 10 8.10 11.22 0.39
CA GLY A 10 7.43 10.09 -0.26
C GLY A 10 6.97 9.06 0.77
N ILE A 11 6.36 7.97 0.29
CA ILE A 11 5.95 6.80 1.08
C ILE A 11 6.56 5.57 0.40
N GLN A 12 7.20 4.70 1.18
CA GLN A 12 7.89 3.53 0.64
C GLN A 12 7.03 2.27 0.68
N GLN A 13 6.51 1.90 1.85
CA GLN A 13 5.76 0.64 2.04
C GLN A 13 4.57 0.87 2.96
N ILE A 14 3.47 0.18 2.69
CA ILE A 14 2.24 0.23 3.48
C ILE A 14 1.84 -1.20 3.82
N ALA A 15 1.62 -1.48 5.11
CA ALA A 15 1.06 -2.75 5.54
C ALA A 15 -0.46 -2.75 5.35
N ILE A 16 -0.99 -3.75 4.65
CA ILE A 16 -2.43 -3.88 4.38
C ILE A 16 -2.91 -5.24 4.87
N GLY A 17 -3.97 -5.24 5.69
CA GLY A 17 -4.64 -6.43 6.17
C GLY A 17 -6.05 -6.56 5.57
N ALA A 18 -6.55 -7.79 5.50
CA ALA A 18 -7.93 -8.09 5.15
C ALA A 18 -8.37 -9.39 5.84
N PRO A 19 -9.69 -9.61 6.01
CA PRO A 19 -10.20 -10.87 6.55
C PRO A 19 -9.86 -12.11 5.69
N ASP A 20 -9.60 -11.90 4.38
CA ASP A 20 -9.28 -12.95 3.43
C ASP A 20 -8.11 -12.54 2.54
N LYS A 21 -7.00 -13.29 2.65
CA LYS A 21 -5.76 -13.05 1.88
C LYS A 21 -5.95 -13.30 0.38
N MET A 22 -6.85 -14.20 -0.02
CA MET A 22 -7.07 -14.51 -1.42
C MET A 22 -7.76 -13.37 -2.15
N LYS A 23 -8.72 -12.69 -1.50
CA LYS A 23 -9.35 -11.49 -2.07
C LYS A 23 -8.35 -10.35 -2.22
N LEU A 24 -7.46 -10.18 -1.25
CA LEU A 24 -6.39 -9.18 -1.31
C LEU A 24 -5.46 -9.48 -2.49
N ARG A 25 -5.02 -10.73 -2.64
CA ARG A 25 -4.22 -11.17 -3.78
C ARG A 25 -4.90 -10.92 -5.12
N LYS A 26 -6.18 -11.30 -5.25
CA LYS A 26 -6.94 -11.12 -6.49
C LYS A 26 -7.00 -9.65 -6.91
N LEU A 27 -7.27 -8.76 -5.96
CA LEU A 27 -7.32 -7.33 -6.25
C LEU A 27 -5.94 -6.81 -6.67
N TRP A 28 -4.93 -7.00 -5.82
CA TRP A 28 -3.65 -6.33 -6.03
C TRP A 28 -2.84 -6.95 -7.18
N ILE A 29 -2.84 -8.27 -7.33
CA ILE A 29 -2.05 -8.95 -8.35
C ILE A 29 -2.85 -9.13 -9.62
N ASP A 30 -3.96 -9.89 -9.54
CA ASP A 30 -4.64 -10.34 -10.75
C ASP A 30 -5.34 -9.19 -11.48
N MET A 31 -5.84 -8.20 -10.73
CA MET A 31 -6.57 -7.07 -11.30
C MET A 31 -5.69 -5.83 -11.48
N LEU A 32 -4.92 -5.45 -10.47
CA LEU A 32 -4.11 -4.23 -10.50
C LEU A 32 -2.68 -4.45 -10.98
N GLY A 33 -2.26 -5.70 -11.18
CA GLY A 33 -0.97 -6.04 -11.77
C GLY A 33 0.23 -5.80 -10.85
N LEU A 34 0.04 -5.71 -9.52
CA LEU A 34 1.17 -5.64 -8.60
C LEU A 34 1.90 -6.97 -8.57
N GLU A 35 3.22 -6.90 -8.59
CA GLU A 35 4.08 -8.06 -8.39
C GLU A 35 4.29 -8.33 -6.90
N ILE A 36 4.30 -9.61 -6.50
CA ILE A 36 4.77 -9.98 -5.17
C ILE A 36 6.28 -9.78 -5.15
N THR A 37 6.73 -8.87 -4.29
CA THR A 37 8.15 -8.62 -4.02
C THR A 37 8.46 -8.96 -2.58
N GLY A 38 9.61 -9.58 -2.32
CA GLY A 38 10.05 -9.97 -0.98
C GLY A 38 10.88 -11.24 -0.99
#